data_AF-A0A6L7UUS7-F1
#
_entry.id   AF-A0A6L7UUS7-F1
#
_cell.length_a   1.000
_cell.length_b   1.000
_cell.length_c   1.000
_cell.angle_alpha   90.00
_cell.angle_beta   90.00
_cell.angle_gamma   90.00
#
_symmetry.space_group_name_H-M   'P 1'
#
loop_
_entity.id
_entity.type
_entity.pdbx_description
1 polymer ?
#
loop_
_entity_poly.entity_id
_entity_poly.type
_entity_poly.pdbx_seq_one_letter_code
_entity_poly.pdbx_strand_id
1 'polypeptide(L)'
;MPMLRIVWHEQTSDFGQPMPWFGSWLVGEGGTEGDWFHSGRGAAETTHEPPPEAVGVRLRFWPSEGLDPEYIDLPMPKNGVIETVALDYDHPGPHSRLDLSQL
;
A
#
# COMPACT_ATOMS: atom_id res chain seq x y z
N MET A 1 12.71 3.57 13.83
CA MET A 1 11.38 2.98 13.58
C MET A 1 11.52 1.46 13.57
N PRO A 2 10.49 0.68 13.95
CA PRO A 2 10.55 -0.77 13.76
C PRO A 2 10.60 -1.10 12.27
N MET A 3 11.18 -2.25 11.91
CA MET A 3 11.06 -2.78 10.54
C MET A 3 9.58 -2.95 10.17
N LEU A 4 9.24 -2.67 8.92
CA LEU A 4 7.90 -2.86 8.38
C LEU A 4 7.82 -4.21 7.67
N ARG A 5 7.01 -5.12 8.21
CA ARG A 5 6.62 -6.37 7.58
C ARG A 5 5.29 -6.19 6.86
N ILE A 6 5.21 -6.61 5.61
CA ILE A 6 3.98 -6.61 4.81
C ILE A 6 3.68 -8.02 4.32
N VAL A 7 2.46 -8.47 4.59
CA VAL A 7 1.90 -9.71 4.05
C VAL A 7 1.02 -9.34 2.86
N TRP A 8 1.53 -9.63 1.66
CA TRP A 8 0.84 -9.41 0.39
C TRP A 8 -0.08 -10.58 0.12
N HIS A 9 -1.35 -10.46 0.52
CA HIS A 9 -2.31 -11.54 0.36
C HIS A 9 -2.45 -11.95 -1.10
N GLU A 10 -2.60 -13.26 -1.32
CA GLU A 10 -2.94 -13.80 -2.63
C GLU A 10 -4.37 -13.40 -2.95
N GLN A 11 -4.50 -12.35 -3.74
CA GLN A 11 -5.77 -11.91 -4.27
C GLN A 11 -5.63 -12.08 -5.79
N THR A 12 -6.54 -12.85 -6.37
CA THR A 12 -6.43 -13.33 -7.75
C THR A 12 -6.99 -12.27 -8.69
N SER A 13 -6.25 -11.91 -9.74
CA SER A 13 -6.78 -11.07 -10.80
C SER A 13 -7.85 -11.82 -11.60
N ASP A 14 -8.57 -11.09 -12.47
CA ASP A 14 -9.58 -11.65 -13.38
C ASP A 14 -9.06 -12.80 -14.27
N PHE A 15 -7.74 -12.93 -14.41
CA PHE A 15 -7.06 -13.95 -15.21
C PHE A 15 -6.53 -15.14 -14.40
N GLY A 16 -6.86 -15.24 -13.12
CA GLY A 16 -6.45 -16.37 -12.28
C GLY A 16 -4.98 -16.35 -11.83
N GLN A 17 -4.31 -15.19 -11.91
CA GLN A 17 -2.93 -15.00 -11.43
C GLN A 17 -2.90 -14.12 -10.18
N PRO A 18 -1.89 -14.24 -9.29
CA PRO A 18 -1.75 -13.32 -8.17
C PRO A 18 -1.58 -11.88 -8.67
N MET A 19 -2.36 -10.95 -8.14
CA MET A 19 -2.33 -9.54 -8.52
C MET A 19 -0.95 -8.91 -8.32
N PRO A 20 -0.54 -7.96 -9.18
CA PRO A 20 0.65 -7.16 -8.95
C PRO A 20 0.40 -6.16 -7.81
N TRP A 21 1.39 -6.04 -6.95
CA TRP A 21 1.42 -5.13 -5.82
C TRP A 21 2.58 -4.15 -5.95
N PHE A 22 2.33 -2.94 -5.48
CA PHE A 22 3.31 -1.89 -5.40
C PHE A 22 3.31 -1.24 -4.02
N GLY A 23 4.48 -1.02 -3.44
CA GLY A 23 4.64 -0.35 -2.16
C GLY A 23 5.60 0.83 -2.27
N SER A 24 5.15 2.01 -1.85
CA SER A 24 5.96 3.23 -1.77
C SER A 24 5.81 3.90 -0.41
N TRP A 25 6.87 4.56 0.05
CA TRP A 25 6.82 5.35 1.28
C TRP A 25 5.99 6.61 1.08
N LEU A 26 5.29 7.02 2.14
CA LEU A 26 4.74 8.37 2.26
C LEU A 26 5.65 9.15 3.21
N VAL A 27 6.12 10.31 2.79
CA VAL A 27 7.11 11.13 3.50
C VAL A 27 6.61 12.56 3.74
N GLY A 28 7.12 13.16 4.81
CA GLY A 28 6.78 14.53 5.20
C GLY A 28 5.34 14.71 5.72
N GLU A 29 5.00 15.92 6.15
CA GLU A 29 3.73 16.20 6.85
C GLU A 29 2.48 16.02 5.96
N GLY A 30 2.64 16.12 4.64
CA GLY A 30 1.54 15.97 3.68
C GLY A 30 1.35 14.56 3.12
N GLY A 31 2.16 13.57 3.54
CA GLY A 31 2.13 12.22 2.95
C GLY A 31 2.48 12.25 1.46
N THR A 32 3.55 12.97 1.10
CA THR A 32 4.03 12.96 -0.29
C THR A 32 4.62 11.61 -0.60
N GLU A 33 4.40 11.10 -1.81
CA GLU A 33 4.99 9.84 -2.21
C GLU A 33 6.51 9.98 -2.39
N GLY A 34 7.24 9.15 -1.66
CA GLY A 34 8.69 9.01 -1.74
C GLY A 34 9.10 7.74 -2.46
N ASP A 35 10.23 7.18 -2.04
CA ASP A 35 10.83 6.03 -2.70
C ASP A 35 9.96 4.77 -2.65
N TRP A 36 10.18 3.95 -3.66
CA TRP A 36 9.54 2.67 -3.85
C TRP A 36 10.31 1.58 -3.09
N PHE A 37 9.60 0.74 -2.33
CA PHE A 37 10.21 -0.35 -1.56
C PHE A 37 9.75 -1.74 -2.02
N HIS A 38 8.64 -1.84 -2.76
CA HIS A 38 8.15 -3.12 -3.26
C HIS A 38 7.56 -3.02 -4.67
N SER A 39 7.94 -3.96 -5.52
CA SER A 39 7.28 -4.30 -6.78
C SER A 39 7.27 -5.81 -6.90
N GLY A 40 6.08 -6.41 -6.94
CA GLY A 40 5.95 -7.86 -6.91
C GLY A 40 4.53 -8.31 -7.14
N ARG A 41 4.29 -9.61 -6.90
CA ARG A 41 2.94 -10.18 -6.90
C ARG A 41 2.53 -10.53 -5.47
N GLY A 42 1.24 -10.73 -5.27
CA GLY A 42 0.68 -11.27 -4.02
C GLY A 42 1.19 -12.69 -3.73
N ALA A 43 0.70 -13.29 -2.64
CA ALA A 43 1.22 -14.53 -2.07
C ALA A 43 2.68 -14.40 -1.58
N ALA A 44 3.06 -13.20 -1.15
CA ALA A 44 4.42 -12.89 -0.72
C ALA A 44 4.43 -12.23 0.66
N GLU A 45 5.57 -12.33 1.33
CA GLU A 45 5.86 -11.58 2.55
C GLU A 45 7.19 -10.86 2.37
N THR A 46 7.23 -9.58 2.75
CA THR A 46 8.45 -8.78 2.64
C THR A 46 8.67 -7.93 3.88
N THR A 47 9.93 -7.63 4.17
CA THR A 47 10.33 -6.76 5.28
C THR A 47 11.18 -5.61 4.76
N HIS A 48 10.89 -4.40 5.23
CA HIS A 48 11.51 -3.16 4.78
C HIS A 48 11.92 -2.30 5.96
N GLU A 49 13.02 -1.57 5.82
CA GLU A 49 13.41 -0.53 6.77
C GLU A 49 12.77 0.80 6.34
N PRO A 50 11.89 1.41 7.15
CA PRO A 50 11.33 2.71 6.82
C PRO A 50 12.41 3.79 6.86
N PRO A 51 12.50 4.68 5.86
CA PRO A 51 13.39 5.83 5.94
C PRO A 51 12.96 6.78 7.08
N PRO A 52 13.88 7.57 7.65
CA PRO A 52 13.61 8.43 8.81
C PRO A 52 12.41 9.38 8.66
N GLU A 53 12.16 9.83 7.43
CA GLU A 53 11.10 10.76 7.04
C GLU A 53 9.76 10.09 6.71
N ALA A 54 9.69 8.75 6.75
CA ALA A 54 8.46 8.03 6.45
C ALA A 54 7.39 8.30 7.52
N VAL A 55 6.21 8.73 7.07
CA VAL A 55 5.02 8.91 7.90
C VAL A 55 3.98 7.81 7.64
N GLY A 56 4.11 7.09 6.53
CA GLY A 56 3.19 6.05 6.12
C GLY A 56 3.63 5.29 4.88
N VAL A 57 2.70 4.55 4.29
CA VAL A 57 2.89 3.81 3.04
C VAL A 57 1.70 4.02 2.12
N ARG A 58 1.96 4.00 0.82
CA ARG A 58 0.95 3.82 -0.22
C ARG A 58 1.11 2.43 -0.80
N LEU A 59 0.04 1.66 -0.76
CA LEU A 59 -0.04 0.34 -1.38
C LEU A 59 -0.91 0.45 -2.63
N ARG A 60 -0.46 -0.10 -3.75
CA ARG A 60 -1.24 -0.16 -5.00
C ARG A 60 -1.40 -1.59 -5.46
N PHE A 61 -2.52 -1.85 -6.11
CA PHE A 61 -2.81 -3.12 -6.74
C PHE A 61 -3.62 -2.91 -8.02
N TRP A 62 -3.49 -3.85 -8.95
CA TRP A 62 -4.24 -3.83 -10.22
C TRP A 62 -5.19 -5.03 -10.28
N PRO A 63 -6.49 -4.83 -9.99
CA PRO A 63 -7.50 -5.88 -10.08
C PRO A 63 -7.70 -6.37 -11.52
N SER A 64 -7.67 -5.43 -12.47
CA SER A 64 -7.77 -5.72 -13.89
C SER A 64 -6.59 -5.13 -14.65
N GLU A 65 -6.02 -5.89 -15.59
CA GLU A 65 -4.94 -5.38 -16.45
C GLU A 65 -5.47 -4.28 -17.39
N GLY A 66 -4.77 -3.14 -17.43
CA GLY A 66 -5.09 -2.01 -18.31
C GLY A 66 -5.99 -0.92 -17.71
N LEU A 67 -6.39 -1.05 -16.44
CA LEU A 67 -7.01 0.02 -15.66
C LEU A 67 -5.98 0.72 -14.76
N ASP A 68 -6.35 1.91 -14.27
CA ASP A 68 -5.58 2.61 -13.26
C ASP A 68 -5.49 1.76 -11.98
N PRO A 69 -4.33 1.78 -11.27
CA PRO A 69 -4.21 1.08 -10.01
C PRO A 69 -5.20 1.62 -8.98
N GLU A 70 -5.79 0.72 -8.22
CA GLU A 70 -6.35 1.07 -6.93
C GLU A 70 -5.22 1.29 -5.93
N TYR A 71 -5.43 2.20 -4.97
CA TYR A 71 -4.44 2.47 -3.95
C TYR A 71 -5.06 2.80 -2.60
N ILE A 72 -4.30 2.51 -1.55
CA ILE A 72 -4.63 2.89 -0.17
C ILE A 72 -3.41 3.51 0.50
N ASP A 73 -3.64 4.61 1.21
CA ASP A 73 -2.65 5.29 2.02
C ASP A 73 -2.85 4.95 3.49
N LEU A 74 -1.82 4.41 4.11
CA LEU A 74 -1.85 3.97 5.50
C LEU A 74 -0.80 4.74 6.32
N PRO A 75 -1.13 5.20 7.52
CA PRO A 75 -0.12 5.71 8.45
C PRO A 75 0.83 4.58 8.85
N MET A 76 2.04 4.94 9.29
CA MET A 76 3.02 3.95 9.73
C MET A 76 2.47 3.12 10.91
N PRO A 77 2.37 1.78 10.78
CA PRO A 77 1.78 0.95 11.82
C PRO A 77 2.71 0.86 13.04
N LYS A 78 2.15 1.04 14.25
CA LYS A 78 2.93 0.99 15.51
C LYS A 78 3.52 -0.39 15.79
N ASN A 79 2.86 -1.45 15.33
CA ASN A 79 3.32 -2.85 15.46
C ASN A 79 4.26 -3.27 14.32
N GLY A 80 4.51 -2.42 13.32
CA GLY A 80 5.38 -2.73 12.19
C GLY A 80 4.82 -3.80 11.25
N VAL A 81 3.51 -4.09 11.27
CA VAL A 81 2.90 -5.13 10.44
C VAL A 81 1.72 -4.55 9.65
N ILE A 82 1.67 -4.85 8.35
CA ILE A 82 0.51 -4.63 7.48
C ILE A 82 0.11 -5.95 6.85
N GLU A 83 -1.17 -6.31 6.97
CA GLU A 83 -1.76 -7.47 6.29
C GLU A 83 -2.75 -6.97 5.26
N THR A 84 -2.46 -7.14 3.96
CA THR A 84 -3.28 -6.52 2.91
C THR A 84 -4.70 -7.08 2.84
N VAL A 85 -4.95 -8.28 3.36
CA VAL A 85 -6.30 -8.87 3.42
C VAL A 85 -7.26 -8.14 4.36
N ALA A 86 -6.72 -7.47 5.39
CA ALA A 86 -7.50 -6.81 6.43
C ALA A 86 -7.74 -5.32 6.14
N LEU A 87 -7.32 -4.84 4.96
CA LEU A 87 -7.44 -3.44 4.59
C LEU A 87 -8.83 -3.14 4.02
N ASP A 88 -9.38 -2.00 4.43
CA ASP A 88 -10.60 -1.44 3.88
C ASP A 88 -10.22 -0.49 2.73
N TYR A 89 -10.29 -1.00 1.50
CA TYR A 89 -9.92 -0.25 0.29
C TYR A 89 -10.94 0.82 -0.09
N ASP A 90 -12.17 0.72 0.43
CA ASP A 90 -13.23 1.71 0.21
C ASP A 90 -13.14 2.90 1.17
N HIS A 91 -12.26 2.82 2.19
CA HIS A 91 -12.08 3.87 3.18
C HIS A 91 -10.77 4.66 2.93
N PRO A 92 -10.84 5.92 2.44
CA PRO A 92 -9.65 6.72 2.26
C PRO A 92 -8.97 7.00 3.60
N GLY A 93 -7.72 6.55 3.74
CA GLY A 93 -6.88 6.88 4.88
C GLY A 93 -6.55 8.39 4.97
N PRO A 94 -5.94 8.84 6.07
CA PRO A 94 -5.75 10.27 6.39
C PRO A 94 -4.87 11.05 5.38
N HIS A 95 -4.13 10.36 4.52
CA HIS A 95 -3.30 10.96 3.46
C HIS A 95 -3.83 10.67 2.05
N SER A 96 -4.99 10.03 1.95
CA SER A 96 -5.57 9.67 0.68
C SER A 96 -5.88 10.92 -0.15
N ARG A 97 -5.47 10.89 -1.41
CA ARG A 97 -5.81 11.93 -2.41
C ARG A 97 -7.22 11.76 -2.97
N LEU A 98 -7.98 10.76 -2.51
CA LEU A 98 -9.41 10.63 -2.80
C LEU A 98 -10.16 11.69 -1.99
N ASP A 99 -10.33 12.86 -2.60
CA ASP A 99 -11.18 13.91 -2.07
C ASP A 99 -12.65 13.50 -2.22
N LEU A 100 -13.21 12.89 -1.18
CA LEU A 100 -14.64 12.58 -1.10
C LEU A 100 -15.50 13.82 -0.80
N SER A 101 -14.93 15.02 -0.65
CA SER A 101 -15.71 16.25 -0.44
C SER A 101 -16.37 16.80 -1.72
N GLN A 102 -16.20 16.10 -2.85
CA GLN A 102 -16.77 16.46 -4.15
C GLN A 102 -17.94 15.57 -4.60
N LEU A 103 -18.52 14.75 -3.72
CA LEU A 103 -19.76 14.01 -3.96
C LEU A 103 -20.95 14.60 -3.19
#